data_AF-A0AB34U496-F1
#
_entry.id   AF-A0AB34U496-F1
#
_cell.length_a   1.000
_cell.length_b   1.000
_cell.length_c   1.000
_cell.angle_alpha   90.00
_cell.angle_beta   90.00
_cell.angle_gamma   90.00
#
_symmetry.space_group_name_H-M   'P 1'
#
loop_
_entity.id
_entity.type
_entity.pdbx_description
1 polymer ?
#
loop_
_entity_poly.entity_id
_entity_poly.type
_entity_poly.pdbx_seq_one_letter_code
_entity_poly.pdbx_strand_id
1 'polypeptide(L)' 'MVVTAEPTPSRLASIALGTGDIDCVYHFALYELQETLQGLKMYDALDMLAVMAAGKLLKDISDIPLDLAV' A
#
# COMPACT_ATOMS: atom_id res chain seq x y z
N MET A 1 -6.07 7.74 -8.45
CA MET A 1 -5.52 6.36 -8.26
C MET A 1 -4.10 6.23 -8.82
N VAL A 2 -3.20 5.49 -8.15
CA VAL A 2 -1.83 5.20 -8.61
C VAL A 2 -1.48 3.73 -8.40
N VAL A 3 -0.76 3.10 -9.33
CA VAL A 3 -0.17 1.77 -9.17
C VAL A 3 1.35 1.88 -9.03
N THR A 4 1.94 1.15 -8.09
CA THR A 4 3.38 1.21 -7.84
C THR A 4 3.98 -0.14 -7.45
N ALA A 5 5.28 -0.28 -7.68
CA ALA A 5 6.12 -1.39 -7.23
C ALA A 5 7.18 -0.93 -6.20
N GLU A 6 6.91 0.19 -5.53
CA GLU A 6 7.82 0.75 -4.52
C GLU A 6 7.92 -0.17 -3.29
N PRO A 7 9.12 -0.71 -2.97
CA PRO A 7 9.27 -1.72 -1.93
C PRO A 7 9.32 -1.17 -0.51
N THR A 8 9.44 0.15 -0.32
CA THR A 8 9.60 0.75 1.02
C THR A 8 8.29 1.35 1.53
N PRO A 9 7.80 0.93 2.72
CA PRO A 9 6.57 1.50 3.28
C PRO A 9 6.61 3.01 3.48
N SER A 10 7.78 3.59 3.79
CA SER A 10 7.94 5.05 3.93
C SER A 10 7.71 5.80 2.62
N ARG A 11 8.19 5.27 1.48
CA ARG A 11 7.93 5.89 0.17
C ARG A 11 6.50 5.65 -0.29
N LEU A 12 5.90 4.50 0.02
CA LEU A 12 4.47 4.27 -0.18
C LEU A 12 3.62 5.29 0.59
N ALA A 13 3.95 5.53 1.86
CA ALA A 13 3.29 6.54 2.69
C ALA A 13 3.45 7.95 2.12
N SER A 14 4.64 8.30 1.61
CA SER A 14 4.85 9.58 0.94
C SER A 14 3.97 9.77 -0.29
N ILE A 15 3.66 8.69 -1.03
CA ILE A 15 2.76 8.76 -2.20
C ILE A 15 1.31 8.85 -1.73
N ALA A 16 0.91 7.99 -0.79
CA ALA A 16 -0.47 7.86 -0.32
C ALA A 16 -0.95 9.06 0.51
N LEU A 17 -0.06 9.69 1.30
CA LEU A 17 -0.39 10.79 2.20
C LEU A 17 0.02 12.17 1.64
N GLY A 18 0.94 12.21 0.67
CA GLY A 18 1.67 13.44 0.34
C GLY A 18 0.98 14.40 -0.61
N THR A 19 -0.07 13.99 -1.33
CA THR A 19 -0.57 14.77 -2.48
C THR A 19 -2.00 15.26 -2.37
N GLY A 20 -2.84 14.70 -1.49
CA GLY A 20 -4.26 15.07 -1.37
C GLY A 20 -5.14 14.76 -2.60
N ASP A 21 -4.51 14.56 -3.77
CA ASP A 21 -5.14 14.32 -5.07
C ASP A 21 -5.22 12.82 -5.44
N ILE A 22 -4.63 11.93 -4.65
CA ILE A 22 -4.63 10.48 -4.91
C ILE A 22 -5.63 9.80 -3.97
N ASP A 23 -6.67 9.20 -4.57
CA ASP A 23 -7.71 8.48 -3.81
C ASP A 23 -7.18 7.23 -3.10
N CYS A 24 -6.30 6.48 -3.78
CA CYS A 24 -5.74 5.22 -3.31
C CYS A 24 -4.47 4.85 -4.09
N VAL A 25 -3.52 4.21 -3.40
CA VAL A 25 -2.33 3.58 -3.97
C VAL A 25 -2.54 2.07 -4.03
N TYR A 26 -2.26 1.47 -5.19
CA TYR A 26 -2.30 0.03 -5.40
C TYR A 26 -0.87 -0.49 -5.52
N HIS A 27 -0.51 -1.45 -4.67
CA HIS A 27 0.79 -2.09 -4.74
C HIS A 27 0.72 -3.38 -5.55
N PHE A 28 1.69 -3.61 -6.43
CA PHE A 28 1.66 -4.76 -7.36
C PHE A 28 1.80 -6.14 -6.69
N ALA A 29 2.30 -6.17 -5.45
CA ALA A 29 2.60 -7.38 -4.69
C ALA A 29 2.45 -7.09 -3.19
N LEU A 30 1.26 -6.64 -2.76
CA LEU A 30 1.07 -6.13 -1.40
C LEU A 30 1.27 -7.24 -0.36
N TYR A 31 0.76 -8.44 -0.65
CA TYR A 31 0.84 -9.59 0.25
C TYR A 31 2.27 -10.07 0.41
N GLU A 32 3.03 -10.17 -0.68
CA GLU A 32 4.44 -10.57 -0.67
C GLU A 32 5.30 -9.56 0.10
N LEU A 33 4.99 -8.26 -0.02
CA LEU A 33 5.67 -7.22 0.75
C LEU A 33 5.40 -7.40 2.26
N GLN A 34 4.15 -7.64 2.66
CA GLN A 34 3.79 -7.89 4.06
C GLN A 34 4.50 -9.14 4.61
N GLU A 35 4.48 -10.25 3.87
CA GLU A 35 5.18 -11.48 4.26
C GLU A 35 6.69 -11.25 4.41
N THR A 36 7.29 -10.49 3.48
CA THR A 36 8.72 -10.15 3.53
C THR A 36 9.06 -9.34 4.78
N LEU A 37 8.28 -8.30 5.09
CA LEU A 37 8.51 -7.47 6.28
C LEU A 37 8.29 -8.27 7.58
N GLN A 38 7.34 -9.20 7.59
CA GLN A 38 7.13 -10.12 8.71
C GLN A 38 8.33 -11.07 8.91
N GLY A 39 8.82 -11.67 7.83
CA GLY A 39 10.00 -12.54 7.86
C GLY A 39 11.27 -11.81 8.34
N LEU A 40 11.40 -10.53 7.97
CA LEU A 40 12.49 -9.66 8.39
C LEU A 40 12.29 -9.03 9.77
N LYS A 41 11.15 -9.27 10.43
CA LYS A 41 10.77 -8.68 11.74
C LYS A 41 10.80 -7.14 11.75
N MET A 42 10.44 -6.53 10.62
CA MET A 42 10.35 -5.08 10.46
C MET A 42 8.97 -4.59 10.91
N TYR A 43 8.67 -4.71 12.20
CA TYR A 43 7.32 -4.43 12.73
C TYR A 43 6.86 -2.99 12.52
N ASP A 44 7.74 -2.00 12.67
CA ASP A 44 7.39 -0.59 12.39
C ASP A 44 6.92 -0.38 10.94
N ALA A 45 7.54 -1.10 10.01
CA ALA A 45 7.22 -1.03 8.59
C ALA A 45 5.89 -1.74 8.29
N LEU A 46 5.61 -2.86 8.96
CA LEU A 46 4.32 -3.56 8.92
C LEU A 46 3.19 -2.70 9.48
N ASP A 47 3.40 -2.07 10.64
CA ASP A 47 2.40 -1.20 11.27
C ASP A 47 2.05 -0.01 10.36
N MET A 48 3.05 0.55 9.68
CA MET A 48 2.83 1.60 8.68
C MET A 48 1.95 1.11 7.52
N LEU A 49 2.22 -0.08 6.96
CA LEU A 49 1.37 -0.66 5.92
C LEU A 49 -0.05 -0.93 6.43
N ALA A 50 -0.19 -1.45 7.65
CA ALA A 50 -1.47 -1.76 8.26
C ALA A 50 -2.33 -0.50 8.47
N VAL A 51 -1.72 0.60 8.94
CA VAL A 51 -2.41 1.89 9.09
C VAL A 51 -2.92 2.41 7.74
N MET A 52 -2.09 2.36 6.68
CA MET A 52 -2.51 2.79 5.34
C MET A 52 -3.61 1.92 4.75
N ALA A 53 -3.51 0.59 4.91
CA ALA A 53 -4.52 -0.35 4.46
C ALA A 53 -5.85 -0.16 5.19
N ALA A 54 -5.82 0.01 6.52
CA ALA A 54 -7.00 0.30 7.33
C ALA A 54 -7.66 1.63 6.93
N GLY A 55 -6.85 2.63 6.56
CA GLY A 55 -7.31 3.91 6.01
C GLY A 55 -7.81 3.85 4.56
N LYS A 56 -7.79 2.68 3.90
CA LYS A 56 -8.08 2.49 2.47
C LYS A 56 -7.18 3.29 1.52
N LEU A 57 -6.04 3.75 2.01
CA LEU A 57 -5.06 4.52 1.24
C LEU A 57 -4.08 3.62 0.47
N LEU A 58 -3.95 2.37 0.90
CA LEU A 58 -3.14 1.34 0.27
C LEU A 58 -3.98 0.07 0.05
N LYS A 59 -3.93 -0.48 -1.17
CA LYS A 59 -4.62 -1.71 -1.57
C LYS A 59 -3.72 -2.60 -2.44
N ASP A 60 -4.14 -3.84 -2.65
CA ASP A 60 -3.46 -4.71 -3.60
C ASP A 60 -3.92 -4.39 -5.03
N ILE A 61 -3.06 -4.60 -6.02
CA ILE A 61 -3.41 -4.43 -7.43
C ILE A 61 -4.63 -5.26 -7.85
N SER A 62 -4.90 -6.38 -7.18
CA SER A 62 -6.10 -7.20 -7.42
C SER A 62 -7.41 -6.49 -7.10
N ASP A 63 -7.39 -5.41 -6.32
CA ASP A 63 -8.58 -4.63 -5.96
C ASP A 63 -9.00 -3.65 -7.07
N ILE A 64 -8.09 -3.29 -7.98
CA ILE A 64 -8.35 -2.31 -9.06
C ILE A 64 -9.59 -2.66 -9.91
N PRO A 65 -9.78 -3.90 -10.41
CA PRO A 65 -10.91 -4.22 -11.26
C PRO A 65 -12.26 -4.00 -10.56
N LEU A 66 -12.34 -4.27 -9.26
CA LEU A 66 -13.57 -4.06 -8.49
C LEU A 66 -13.79 -2.58 -8.19
N ASP A 67 -12.73 -1.85 -7.80
CA ASP A 67 -12.79 -0.43 -7.50
C ASP A 67 -13.13 0.44 -8.72
N LEU A 68 -12.81 -0.02 -9.94
CA LEU A 68 -13.17 0.68 -11.19
C LEU A 68 -14.58 0.33 -11.71
N ALA A 69 -15.23 -0.69 -11.17
CA ALA A 69 -16.52 -1.18 -11.65
C ALA A 69 -17.73 -0.49 -10.99
N VAL A 70 -17.49 0.49 -10.11
CA VAL A 70 -18.49 1.22 -9.31
C VAL A 70 -18.55 2.71 -9.63
#